data_AF-A0A6L5EGM1-F1
#
_entry.id   AF-A0A6L5EGM1-F1
#
_cell.length_a   1.000
_cell.length_b   1.000
_cell.length_c   1.000
_cell.angle_alpha   90.00
_cell.angle_beta   90.00
_cell.angle_gamma   90.00
#
_symmetry.space_group_name_H-M   'P 1'
#
loop_
_entity.id
_entity.type
_entity.pdbx_description
1 polymer ?
#
loop_
_entity_poly.entity_id
_entity_poly.type
_entity_poly.pdbx_seq_one_letter_code
_entity_poly.pdbx_strand_id
1 'polypeptide(L)' 'MIPVDLARTPELSRIKRKYHVVEALYWRKSANKSMKRHCLRMARDERINQCDFLGENLPF' A
#
# COMPACT_ATOMS: atom_id res chain seq x y z
N MET A 1 9.87 -6.75 -5.38
CA MET A 1 8.55 -6.40 -4.85
C MET A 1 8.61 -6.40 -3.34
N ILE A 2 8.07 -5.35 -2.71
CA ILE A 2 7.88 -5.30 -1.25
C ILE A 2 6.80 -6.30 -0.80
N PRO A 3 6.79 -6.72 0.48
CA PRO A 3 5.81 -7.69 1.00
C PRO A 3 4.37 -7.26 0.75
N VAL A 4 3.52 -8.22 0.37
CA VAL A 4 2.11 -7.99 -0.01
C VAL A 4 1.21 -7.80 1.22
N ASP A 5 1.66 -8.20 2.41
CA ASP A 5 0.90 -7.98 3.64
C ASP A 5 0.76 -6.48 3.94
N LEU A 6 -0.38 -6.07 4.47
CA LEU A 6 -0.61 -4.68 4.87
C LEU A 6 0.35 -4.24 5.99
N ALA A 7 0.75 -2.98 5.95
CA ALA A 7 1.54 -2.40 7.03
C ALA A 7 0.79 -2.38 8.36
N ARG A 8 1.50 -2.63 9.47
CA ARG A 8 0.95 -2.64 10.82
C ARG A 8 0.88 -1.26 11.48
N THR A 9 1.58 -0.28 10.93
CA THR A 9 1.67 1.08 11.50
C THR A 9 1.44 2.12 10.41
N PRO A 10 0.91 3.31 10.74
CA PRO A 10 0.67 4.38 9.76
C PRO A 10 1.94 4.80 9.00
N GLU A 11 3.10 4.86 9.67
CA GLU A 11 4.37 5.22 9.03
C GLU A 11 4.79 4.21 7.96
N LEU A 12 4.79 2.93 8.31
CA LEU A 12 5.07 1.85 7.36
C LEU A 12 4.06 1.81 6.21
N SER A 13 2.77 2.07 6.47
CA SER A 13 1.73 2.14 5.42
C SER A 13 2.07 3.24 4.41
N ARG A 14 2.42 4.44 4.89
CA ARG A 14 2.82 5.57 4.03
C ARG A 14 4.04 5.24 3.18
N ILE A 15 5.04 4.57 3.77
CA ILE A 15 6.24 4.14 3.06
C ILE A 15 5.90 3.09 1.99
N LYS A 16 5.17 2.02 2.35
CA LYS A 16 4.76 0.97 1.42
C LYS A 16 3.93 1.53 0.26
N ARG A 17 2.98 2.43 0.53
CA ARG A 17 2.20 3.11 -0.50
C ARG A 17 3.08 3.85 -1.50
N LYS A 18 4.10 4.60 -1.05
CA LYS A 18 5.05 5.29 -1.96
C LYS A 18 5.77 4.28 -2.85
N TYR A 19 6.26 3.18 -2.27
CA TYR A 19 6.93 2.13 -3.03
C TYR A 19 6.02 1.50 -4.09
N HIS A 20 4.80 1.12 -3.75
CA HIS A 20 3.85 0.55 -4.72
C HIS A 20 3.53 1.52 -5.87
N VAL A 21 3.45 2.83 -5.60
CA VAL A 21 3.26 3.83 -6.66
C VAL A 21 4.48 3.92 -7.58
N VAL A 22 5.70 3.93 -7.02
CA VAL A 22 6.95 3.95 -7.80
C VAL A 22 7.07 2.67 -8.65
N GLU A 23 6.77 1.51 -8.08
CA GLU A 23 6.81 0.23 -8.78
C GLU A 23 5.74 0.17 -9.89
N ALA A 24 4.56 0.75 -9.68
CA ALA A 24 3.55 0.90 -10.74
C ALA A 24 4.04 1.78 -11.91
N LEU A 25 4.84 2.83 -11.64
CA LEU A 25 5.45 3.66 -12.68
C LEU A 25 6.48 2.87 -13.50
N TYR A 26 7.31 2.06 -12.83
CA TYR A 26 8.23 1.15 -13.51
C TYR A 26 7.48 0.19 -14.44
N TRP A 27 6.45 -0.51 -13.94
CA TRP A 27 5.67 -1.46 -14.74
C TRP A 27 4.88 -0.80 -15.88
N ARG A 28 4.52 0.49 -15.74
CA ARG A 28 3.97 1.27 -16.84
C ARG A 28 5.01 1.44 -17.96
N LYS A 29 6.27 1.74 -17.62
CA LYS A 29 7.37 1.91 -18.60
C LYS A 29 7.75 0.59 -19.27
N SER A 30 7.71 -0.52 -18.53
CA SER A 30 7.99 -1.85 -19.07
C SER A 30 6.78 -2.52 -19.77
N ALA A 31 5.69 -1.77 -20.02
CA ALA A 31 4.45 -2.24 -20.63
C ALA A 31 3.72 -3.41 -19.91
N ASN A 32 4.07 -3.72 -18.66
CA ASN A 32 3.42 -4.80 -17.90
C ASN A 32 2.16 -4.29 -17.19
N LYS A 33 1.03 -4.35 -17.90
CA LYS A 33 -0.27 -3.87 -17.39
C LYS A 33 -0.77 -4.62 -16.15
N SER A 34 -0.46 -5.91 -16.04
CA SER A 34 -0.91 -6.73 -14.90
C SER A 34 -0.25 -6.26 -13.61
N MET A 35 1.08 -6.16 -13.62
CA MET A 35 1.85 -5.74 -12.45
C MET A 35 1.57 -4.29 -12.06
N LYS A 36 1.38 -3.39 -13.04
CA LYS A 36 0.92 -2.02 -12.77
C LYS A 36 -0.39 -2.02 -11.98
N ARG A 37 -1.40 -2.80 -12.41
CA ARG A 37 -2.71 -2.86 -11.73
C ARG A 37 -2.60 -3.44 -10.33
N HIS A 38 -1.78 -4.49 -10.17
CA HIS A 38 -1.53 -5.09 -8.86
C HIS A 38 -0.89 -4.07 -7.90
N CYS A 39 0.15 -3.36 -8.32
CA CYS A 39 0.79 -2.33 -7.49
C CYS A 39 -0.17 -1.19 -7.11
N LEU A 40 -1.02 -0.74 -8.05
CA LEU A 40 -2.04 0.27 -7.75
C LEU A 40 -3.11 -0.21 -6.77
N ARG A 41 -3.46 -1.50 -6.81
CA ARG A 41 -4.36 -2.11 -5.82
C ARG A 41 -3.71 -2.08 -4.44
N MET A 42 -2.46 -2.53 -4.32
CA MET A 42 -1.72 -2.48 -3.06
C MET A 42 -1.60 -1.05 -2.49
N ALA A 43 -1.31 -0.06 -3.33
CA ALA A 43 -1.26 1.34 -2.90
C ALA A 43 -2.62 1.87 -2.42
N ARG A 44 -3.73 1.36 -2.97
CA ARG A 44 -5.09 1.67 -2.51
C ARG A 44 -5.38 0.99 -1.19
N ASP A 45 -5.02 -0.28 -1.06
CA ASP A 45 -5.25 -1.05 0.16
C ASP A 45 -4.47 -0.45 1.32
N GLU A 46 -3.22 0.00 1.11
CA GLU A 46 -2.45 0.75 2.11
C GLU A 46 -3.06 2.13 2.44
N ARG A 47 -3.72 2.78 1.48
CA ARG A 47 -4.44 4.05 1.75
C ARG A 47 -5.70 3.82 2.60
N ILE A 48 -6.40 2.71 2.36
CA ILE A 48 -7.60 2.31 3.12
C ILE A 48 -7.21 1.76 4.50
N ASN A 49 -6.04 1.12 4.58
CA ASN A 49 -5.35 0.79 5.82
C ASN A 49 -4.94 2.09 6.52
N GLN A 50 -5.93 2.81 7.07
CA GLN A 50 -5.72 4.04 7.81
C GLN A 50 -4.87 3.80 9.07
N CYS A 51 -4.64 2.54 9.45
CA CYS A 51 -4.02 2.17 10.73
C CYS A 51 -4.66 2.89 11.95
N ASP A 52 -5.82 3.51 11.76
CA ASP A 52 -6.57 4.29 12.74
C ASP A 52 -7.47 3.39 13.62
N PHE A 53 -7.46 2.07 13.42
CA PHE A 53 -8.53 1.20 13.96
C PHE A 53 -8.12 0.09 14.95
N LEU A 54 -6.90 0.03 15.48
CA LEU A 54 -6.59 -0.98 16.50
C LEU A 54 -5.58 -0.48 17.54
N GLY A 55 -5.87 0.65 18.19
CA GLY A 55 -5.03 1.19 19.26
C GLY A 55 -5.85 1.91 20.33
N GLU A 56 -6.35 1.14 21.30
CA GLU A 56 -6.49 1.56 22.71
C GLU A 56 -7.42 2.76 23.03
N ASN A 57 -8.49 3.03 22.27
CA ASN A 57 -9.55 3.96 22.71
C ASN A 57 -10.92 3.61 22.09
N LEU A 58 -11.55 2.52 22.56
CA LEU A 58 -13.00 2.37 22.46
C LEU A 58 -13.57 2.62 23.86
N PRO A 59 -14.26 3.75 24.10
CA PRO A 59 -14.95 3.99 25.36
C PRO A 59 -16.35 3.41 25.31
N PHE A 60 -16.50 2.08 25.36
CA PHE A 60 -17.75 1.42 25.78
C PHE A 60 -17.51 -0.06 26.08
#